data_AF-A0A7W7CAG8-F1
#
_entry.id   AF-A0A7W7CAG8-F1
#
_cell.length_a   1.000
_cell.length_b   1.000
_cell.length_c   1.000
_cell.angle_alpha   90.00
_cell.angle_beta   90.00
_cell.angle_gamma   90.00
#
_symmetry.space_group_name_H-M   'P 1'
#
loop_
_entity.id
_entity.type
_entity.pdbx_description
1 polymer ?
#
loop_
_entity_poly.entity_id
_entity_poly.type
_entity_poly.pdbx_seq_one_letter_code
_entity_poly.pdbx_strand_id
1 'polypeptide(L)' 'MSKNVKSLFIGAFMLIVGLILAFTTKGIETPIISLDKVGVVLAILGGIELVITGAMMIFPSKKDAGRA' A
#
# COMPACT_ATOMS: atom_id res chain seq x y z
N MET A 1 -12.00 14.64 -4.46
CA MET A 1 -11.58 13.64 -3.46
C MET A 1 -10.56 14.26 -2.52
N SER A 2 -10.71 14.06 -1.21
CA SER A 2 -9.70 14.45 -0.22
C SER A 2 -8.42 13.62 -0.38
N LYS A 3 -7.27 14.19 -0.04
CA LYS A 3 -5.94 13.54 -0.21
C LYS A 3 -5.85 12.20 0.52
N ASN A 4 -6.51 12.07 1.67
CA ASN A 4 -6.52 10.85 2.47
C ASN A 4 -7.29 9.71 1.78
N VAL A 5 -8.40 10.00 1.09
CA VAL A 5 -9.17 9.00 0.34
C VAL A 5 -8.40 8.48 -0.87
N LYS A 6 -7.67 9.36 -1.58
CA LYS A 6 -6.79 8.93 -2.67
C LYS A 6 -5.65 8.04 -2.18
N SER A 7 -4.99 8.41 -1.08
CA SER A 7 -3.88 7.64 -0.52
C SER A 7 -4.34 6.25 -0.03
N LEU A 8 -5.51 6.20 0.61
CA LEU A 8 -6.13 4.93 1.03
C LEU A 8 -6.42 4.01 -0.17
N PHE A 9 -6.95 4.56 -1.26
CA PHE A 9 -7.24 3.79 -2.48
C PHE A 9 -5.96 3.27 -3.14
N ILE A 10 -4.91 4.09 -3.19
CA ILE A 10 -3.60 3.71 -3.74
C ILE A 10 -2.96 2.59 -2.90
N GLY A 11 -2.98 2.72 -1.58
CA GLY A 11 -2.49 1.68 -0.66
C GLY A 11 -3.25 0.36 -0.84
N ALA A 12 -4.59 0.43 -0.93
CA ALA A 12 -5.43 -0.75 -1.18
C ALA A 12 -5.12 -1.40 -2.52
N PHE A 13 -4.99 -0.61 -3.58
CA PHE A 13 -4.64 -1.11 -4.91
C PHE A 13 -3.27 -1.78 -4.92
N MET A 14 -2.24 -1.15 -4.34
CA MET A 14 -0.90 -1.73 -4.23
C MET A 14 -0.91 -3.04 -3.45
N LEU A 15 -1.66 -3.10 -2.35
CA LEU A 15 -1.78 -4.32 -1.56
C LEU A 15 -2.41 -5.45 -2.38
N ILE A 16 -3.53 -5.18 -3.06
CA ILE A 16 -4.24 -6.18 -3.86
C ILE A 16 -3.36 -6.68 -5.01
N VAL A 17 -2.75 -5.77 -5.78
CA VAL A 17 -1.86 -6.14 -6.90
C VAL A 17 -0.64 -6.89 -6.40
N GLY A 18 -0.04 -6.46 -5.29
CA GLY A 18 1.09 -7.12 -4.66
C GLY A 18 0.75 -8.55 -4.24
N LEU A 19 -0.40 -8.75 -3.58
CA LEU A 19 -0.88 -10.08 -3.19
C LEU A 19 -1.14 -10.96 -4.42
N ILE A 20 -1.78 -10.43 -5.47
CA ILE A 20 -2.02 -11.17 -6.72
C ILE A 20 -0.67 -11.64 -7.27
N LEU A 21 0.30 -10.75 -7.46
CA LEU A 21 1.63 -11.11 -7.95
C LEU A 21 2.30 -12.14 -7.05
N ALA A 22 2.30 -11.93 -5.73
CA ALA A 22 2.96 -12.79 -4.75
C ALA A 22 2.40 -14.22 -4.74
N PHE A 23 1.13 -14.42 -5.06
CA PHE A 23 0.49 -15.73 -5.04
C PHE A 23 0.37 -16.39 -6.41
N THR A 24 0.16 -15.63 -7.50
CA THR A 24 -0.03 -16.20 -8.84
C THR A 24 1.29 -16.50 -9.55
N THR A 25 2.37 -15.81 -9.18
CA THR A 25 3.68 -15.97 -9.83
C THR A 25 4.67 -16.81 -9.03
N LYS A 26 4.22 -17.46 -7.95
CA LYS A 26 5.06 -18.39 -7.18
C LYS A 26 5.57 -19.50 -8.09
N GLY A 27 6.89 -19.58 -8.24
CA GLY A 27 7.54 -20.59 -9.07
C GLY A 27 7.76 -20.20 -10.53
N ILE A 28 7.42 -18.97 -10.92
CA ILE A 28 7.84 -18.43 -12.22
C ILE A 28 9.24 -17.84 -12.06
N GLU A 29 10.26 -18.57 -12.52
CA GLU A 29 11.63 -18.08 -12.60
C GLU A 29 11.76 -17.11 -13.77
N THR A 30 11.65 -15.82 -13.48
CA THR A 30 11.96 -14.75 -14.43
C THR A 30 13.44 -14.36 -14.35
N PRO A 31 14.10 -14.09 -15.49
CA PRO A 31 15.56 -14.07 -15.59
C PRO A 31 16.28 -12.93 -14.85
N ILE A 32 15.57 -11.87 -14.44
CA ILE A 32 16.18 -10.68 -13.80
C ILE A 32 15.61 -10.41 -12.39
N ILE A 33 14.30 -10.57 -12.21
CA ILE A 33 13.62 -10.26 -10.96
C ILE A 33 12.45 -11.20 -10.78
N SER A 34 12.38 -11.87 -9.63
CA SER A 34 11.29 -12.78 -9.25
C SER A 34 10.00 -12.00 -8.99
N LEU A 35 8.94 -12.24 -9.78
CA LEU A 35 7.68 -11.49 -9.66
C LEU A 35 6.97 -11.73 -8.32
N ASP A 36 7.16 -12.90 -7.71
CA ASP A 36 6.62 -13.22 -6.40
C ASP A 36 7.22 -12.31 -5.31
N LYS A 37 8.55 -12.09 -5.37
CA LYS A 37 9.25 -11.16 -4.48
C LYS A 37 8.79 -9.72 -4.69
N VAL A 38 8.62 -9.31 -5.95
CA VAL A 38 8.07 -7.98 -6.28
C VAL A 38 6.66 -7.83 -5.72
N GLY A 39 5.82 -8.86 -5.84
CA GLY A 39 4.49 -8.91 -5.27
C GLY A 39 4.51 -8.76 -3.75
N VAL A 40 5.40 -9.47 -3.06
CA VAL A 40 5.56 -9.36 -1.59
C VAL A 40 5.94 -7.93 -1.19
N VAL A 41 6.90 -7.32 -1.88
CA VAL A 41 7.31 -5.93 -1.60
C VAL A 41 6.15 -4.96 -1.80
N LEU A 42 5.43 -5.07 -2.92
CA LEU A 42 4.24 -4.25 -3.19
C LEU A 42 3.15 -4.43 -2.12
N ALA A 43 2.91 -5.66 -1.68
CA ALA A 43 1.93 -5.95 -0.65
C ALA A 43 2.30 -5.29 0.69
N ILE A 44 3.58 -5.34 1.07
CA ILE A 44 4.09 -4.69 2.29
C ILE A 44 3.94 -3.17 2.19
N LEU A 45 4.36 -2.55 1.08
CA LEU A 45 4.25 -1.11 0.90
C LEU A 45 2.79 -0.64 0.92
N GLY A 46 1.90 -1.35 0.23
CA GLY A 46 0.46 -1.07 0.27
C GLY A 46 -0.13 -1.22 1.67
N GLY A 47 0.29 -2.25 2.41
CA GLY A 47 -0.12 -2.47 3.80
C GLY A 47 0.34 -1.35 4.73
N ILE A 48 1.59 -0.91 4.62
CA ILE A 48 2.14 0.21 5.40
C ILE A 48 1.34 1.49 5.11
N GLU A 49 1.08 1.80 3.85
CA GLU A 49 0.32 2.99 3.45
C GLU A 49 -1.10 2.98 4.04
N LEU A 50 -1.78 1.83 4.00
CA LEU A 50 -3.09 1.65 4.59
C LEU A 50 -3.08 1.84 6.11
N VAL A 51 -2.08 1.28 6.80
CA VAL A 51 -1.95 1.41 8.26
C VAL A 51 -1.71 2.87 8.63
N ILE A 52 -0.79 3.56 7.96
CA ILE A 52 -0.47 4.97 8.23
C ILE A 52 -1.66 5.87 7.92
N THR A 53 -2.27 5.72 6.74
CA THR A 53 -3.43 6.53 6.33
C THR A 53 -4.64 6.27 7.23
N GLY A 54 -4.90 5.01 7.56
CA GLY A 54 -5.97 4.62 8.49
C GLY A 54 -5.73 5.18 9.89
N ALA A 55 -4.51 5.08 10.40
CA ALA A 55 -4.14 5.68 11.69
C ALA A 55 -4.32 7.19 11.70
N MET A 56 -3.97 7.90 10.62
CA MET A 56 -4.18 9.35 10.52
C MET A 56 -5.66 9.75 10.43
N MET A 57 -6.50 8.91 9.81
CA MET A 57 -7.96 9.13 9.81
C MET A 57 -8.59 8.90 11.19
N ILE A 58 -8.11 7.90 11.93
CA ILE A 58 -8.64 7.55 13.27
C ILE A 58 -8.10 8.52 14.34
N PHE A 59 -6.83 8.92 14.23
CA PHE A 59 -6.14 9.83 15.14
C PHE A 59 -5.66 11.08 14.40
N PRO A 60 -6.57 12.01 14.06
CA PRO A 60 -6.20 13.27 13.42
C PRO A 60 -5.29 14.07 14.36
N SER A 61 -4.04 14.29 13.93
CA SER A 61 -3.03 14.97 14.74
C SER A 61 -3.30 16.49 14.81
N LYS A 62 -3.16 17.10 15.99
CA LYS A 62 -3.44 18.54 16.26
C LYS A 62 -2.66 19.54 15.37
N LYS A 63 -1.69 19.08 14.57
CA LYS A 63 -0.88 19.93 13.67
C LYS A 63 -1.70 20.57 12.53
N ASP A 64 -2.85 20.00 12.18
CA ASP A 64 -3.73 20.53 11.14
C ASP A 64 -4.66 21.66 11.61
N ALA A 65 -4.83 21.84 12.94
CA ALA A 65 -5.70 22.88 13.50
C ALA A 65 -5.05 24.27 13.63
N GLY A 66 -3.73 24.39 13.40
CA GLY A 66 -2.98 25.64 13.53
C GLY A 66 -2.71 26.39 12.23
N ARG A 67 -3.35 25.96 11.12
CA ARG A 67 -3.20 26.56 9.78
C ARG A 67 -4.56 26.85 9.11
N ALA A 68 -5.60 27.04 9.92
CA ALA A 68 -6.88 27.60 9.48
C ALA A 68 -6.86 29.13 9.62
#